data_AF-A0AAJ2A1M3-F1
#
_entry.id   AF-A0AAJ2A1M3-F1
#
_cell.length_a   1.000
_cell.length_b   1.000
_cell.length_c   1.000
_cell.angle_alpha   90.00
_cell.angle_beta   90.00
_cell.angle_gamma   90.00
#
_symmetry.space_group_name_H-M   'P 1'
#
loop_
_entity.id
_entity.type
_entity.pdbx_description
1 polymer ?
#
loop_
_entity_poly.entity_id
_entity_poly.type
_entity_poly.pdbx_seq_one_letter_code
_entity_poly.pdbx_strand_id
1 'polypeptide(L)'
;MNSRSNRQIGRVSTRYTTNALLALLWFLTASAYAEGYVPNARAARFVNAIVMNDFHTAQAGGGYVFSYDKQDTEATLEAKLDRWLSGADPNAIGMEPAEKQTLFSFYWAASMMPANGACFTDMANPACGTDLSKWMARELGDDPRFVRAYEAAKKPLGLPPLQTGGH
;
A
#
# COMPACT_ATOMS: atom_id res chain seq x y z
N MET A 1 -53.31 -62.14 -50.60
CA MET A 1 -53.27 -62.79 -49.27
C MET A 1 -51.82 -62.90 -48.84
N ASN A 2 -51.49 -62.28 -47.69
CA ASN A 2 -50.32 -62.45 -46.80
C ASN A 2 -48.92 -62.40 -47.43
N SER A 3 -47.92 -61.66 -46.92
CA SER A 3 -47.58 -61.48 -45.52
C SER A 3 -46.69 -60.24 -45.34
N ARG A 4 -47.01 -59.42 -44.34
CA ARG A 4 -46.15 -58.34 -43.83
C ARG A 4 -45.21 -58.93 -42.77
N SER A 5 -43.93 -58.62 -42.83
CA SER A 5 -43.10 -58.55 -41.63
C SER A 5 -41.83 -57.73 -41.86
N ASN A 6 -41.43 -57.03 -40.79
CA ASN A 6 -40.06 -56.68 -40.43
C ASN A 6 -39.55 -55.27 -40.81
N ARG A 7 -39.59 -54.33 -39.85
CA ARG A 7 -38.36 -53.75 -39.27
C ARG A 7 -38.62 -52.88 -38.03
N GLN A 8 -37.64 -52.97 -37.14
CA GLN A 8 -37.57 -52.44 -35.79
C GLN A 8 -37.64 -50.90 -35.70
N ILE A 9 -38.36 -50.41 -34.70
CA ILE A 9 -38.35 -49.01 -34.26
C ILE A 9 -37.25 -48.88 -33.19
N GLY A 10 -36.10 -48.33 -33.58
CA GLY A 10 -35.10 -47.85 -32.63
C GLY A 10 -35.50 -46.47 -32.11
N ARG A 11 -35.90 -46.38 -30.84
CA ARG A 11 -35.98 -45.09 -30.13
C ARG A 11 -34.59 -44.74 -29.60
N VAL A 12 -34.01 -43.66 -30.11
CA VAL A 12 -32.91 -42.97 -29.43
C VAL A 12 -33.50 -41.75 -28.75
N SER A 13 -33.56 -41.80 -27.42
CA SER A 13 -33.82 -40.63 -26.57
C SER A 13 -32.61 -39.71 -26.61
N THR A 14 -32.79 -38.48 -27.08
CA THR A 14 -31.86 -37.39 -26.79
C THR A 14 -32.65 -36.27 -26.12
N ARG A 15 -32.67 -36.28 -24.80
CA ARG A 15 -32.90 -35.07 -24.01
C ARG A 15 -31.57 -34.68 -23.36
N TYR A 16 -31.49 -33.42 -22.98
CA TYR A 16 -30.41 -32.75 -22.23
C TYR A 16 -29.32 -32.12 -23.10
N THR A 17 -29.40 -30.79 -23.22
CA THR A 17 -28.30 -29.86 -22.86
C THR A 17 -28.71 -28.40 -23.06
N THR A 18 -29.63 -27.88 -22.25
CA THR A 18 -29.89 -26.42 -22.15
C THR A 18 -29.66 -25.85 -20.76
N ASN A 19 -29.19 -26.65 -19.80
CA ASN A 19 -28.94 -26.19 -18.43
C ASN A 19 -27.45 -25.95 -18.11
N ALA A 20 -26.52 -26.27 -19.02
CA ALA A 20 -25.09 -26.15 -18.75
C ALA A 20 -24.54 -24.72 -18.91
N LEU A 21 -25.25 -23.83 -19.61
CA LEU A 21 -24.76 -22.47 -19.90
C LEU A 21 -24.99 -21.47 -18.76
N LEU A 22 -25.93 -21.72 -17.84
CA LEU A 22 -26.21 -20.80 -16.71
C LEU A 22 -25.29 -21.00 -15.50
N ALA A 23 -24.68 -22.18 -15.33
CA ALA A 23 -23.79 -22.47 -14.21
C ALA A 23 -22.36 -21.90 -14.40
N LEU A 24 -21.95 -21.63 -15.65
CA LEU A 24 -20.61 -21.10 -15.96
C LEU A 24 -20.49 -19.57 -15.75
N LEU A 25 -21.60 -18.84 -15.67
CA LEU A 25 -21.57 -17.38 -15.43
C LEU A 25 -21.46 -16.98 -13.95
N TRP A 26 -21.64 -17.89 -13.01
CA TRP A 26 -21.61 -17.58 -11.57
C TRP A 26 -20.21 -17.53 -10.95
N PHE A 27 -19.18 -18.04 -11.65
CA PHE A 27 -17.82 -18.12 -11.11
C PHE A 27 -16.92 -16.92 -11.47
N LEU A 28 -17.44 -15.91 -12.17
CA LEU A 28 -16.62 -14.77 -12.64
C LEU A 28 -16.74 -13.49 -11.80
N THR A 29 -17.53 -13.49 -10.73
CA THR A 29 -17.50 -12.40 -9.73
C THR A 29 -16.50 -12.75 -8.63
N ALA A 30 -15.25 -13.00 -9.01
CA ALA A 30 -14.14 -12.89 -8.07
C ALA A 30 -14.01 -11.40 -7.75
N SER A 31 -14.64 -10.97 -6.66
CA SER A 31 -14.46 -9.63 -6.11
C SER A 31 -12.96 -9.40 -5.98
N ALA A 32 -12.40 -8.54 -6.82
CA ALA A 32 -11.06 -8.02 -6.63
C ALA A 32 -11.11 -7.15 -5.38
N TYR A 33 -10.96 -7.77 -4.21
CA TYR A 33 -10.82 -7.06 -2.96
C TYR A 33 -9.56 -6.21 -3.08
N ALA A 34 -9.71 -4.89 -3.03
CA ALA A 34 -8.58 -3.99 -2.92
C ALA A 34 -7.80 -4.38 -1.65
N GLU A 35 -6.51 -4.67 -1.80
CA GLU A 35 -5.64 -5.01 -0.69
C GLU A 35 -5.64 -3.83 0.29
N GLY A 36 -6.00 -4.09 1.54
CA GLY A 36 -6.09 -3.06 2.57
C GLY A 36 -4.70 -2.59 3.03
N TYR A 37 -4.65 -1.45 3.71
CA TYR A 37 -3.43 -1.01 4.36
C TYR A 37 -2.99 -1.99 5.45
N VAL A 38 -1.73 -2.42 5.39
CA VAL A 38 -1.09 -3.27 6.40
C VAL A 38 0.10 -2.53 7.00
N PRO A 39 0.11 -2.24 8.31
CA PRO A 39 1.25 -1.62 8.97
C PRO A 39 2.52 -2.47 8.89
N ASN A 40 3.66 -1.81 8.73
CA ASN A 40 4.99 -2.39 8.68
C ASN A 40 5.84 -1.73 9.76
N ALA A 41 6.02 -2.44 10.88
CA ALA A 41 6.70 -1.91 12.06
C ALA A 41 8.15 -1.47 11.77
N ARG A 42 8.84 -2.13 10.84
CA ARG A 42 10.21 -1.76 10.48
C ARG A 42 10.25 -0.43 9.71
N ALA A 43 9.36 -0.28 8.74
CA ALA A 43 9.23 0.98 8.01
C ALA A 43 8.76 2.12 8.94
N ALA A 44 7.85 1.84 9.87
CA ALA A 44 7.39 2.83 10.83
C ALA A 44 8.53 3.34 11.73
N ARG A 45 9.37 2.43 12.26
CA ARG A 45 10.57 2.81 13.04
C ARG A 45 11.55 3.66 12.24
N PHE A 46 11.73 3.35 10.96
CA PHE A 46 12.59 4.14 10.08
C PHE A 46 12.05 5.58 9.89
N VAL A 47 10.74 5.72 9.67
CA VAL A 47 10.10 7.04 9.58
C VAL A 47 10.19 7.80 10.90
N ASN A 48 9.96 7.14 12.04
CA ASN A 48 10.17 7.76 13.36
C ASN A 48 11.59 8.30 13.48
N ALA A 49 12.61 7.52 13.11
CA ALA A 49 13.99 7.96 13.21
C ALA A 49 14.32 9.14 12.26
N ILE A 50 13.74 9.21 11.05
CA ILE A 50 13.82 10.39 10.18
C ILE A 50 13.22 11.62 10.87
N VAL A 51 11.99 11.47 11.38
CA VAL A 51 11.27 12.60 12.00
C VAL A 51 11.96 13.06 13.28
N MET A 52 12.47 12.15 14.12
CA MET A 52 13.21 12.53 15.33
C MET A 52 14.50 13.28 14.99
N ASN A 53 15.24 12.84 13.97
CA ASN A 53 16.45 13.55 13.54
C ASN A 53 16.14 14.96 13.00
N ASP A 54 15.08 15.12 12.20
CA ASP A 54 14.61 16.42 11.72
C ASP A 54 14.09 17.31 12.87
N PHE A 55 13.36 16.72 13.82
CA PHE A 55 12.87 17.40 15.01
C PHE A 55 14.00 17.92 15.90
N HIS A 56 15.04 17.10 16.15
CA HIS A 56 16.24 17.52 16.87
C HIS A 56 16.97 18.66 16.16
N THR A 57 17.02 18.60 14.82
CA THR A 57 17.60 19.68 14.01
C THR A 57 16.79 20.98 14.17
N ALA A 58 15.45 20.89 14.15
CA ALA A 58 14.57 22.03 14.40
C ALA A 58 14.77 22.63 15.80
N GLN A 59 14.85 21.79 16.83
CA GLN A 59 15.08 22.21 18.22
C GLN A 59 16.44 22.90 18.42
N ALA A 60 17.45 22.47 17.68
CA ALA A 60 18.77 23.11 17.67
C ALA A 60 18.81 24.43 16.87
N GLY A 61 17.69 24.87 16.28
CA GLY A 61 17.61 26.08 15.45
C GLY A 61 18.15 25.89 14.02
N GLY A 62 18.32 24.65 13.58
CA GLY A 62 18.71 24.30 12.21
C GLY A 62 17.55 24.38 11.20
N GLY A 63 17.86 24.13 9.94
CA GLY A 63 16.85 23.95 8.90
C GLY A 63 16.19 22.58 9.01
N TYR A 64 14.87 22.54 8.94
CA TYR A 64 14.06 21.33 9.10
C TYR A 64 13.01 21.23 7.99
N VAL A 65 12.53 20.01 7.74
CA VAL A 65 11.63 19.69 6.63
C VAL A 65 10.17 19.64 7.09
N PHE A 66 9.90 19.13 8.30
CA PHE A 66 8.54 18.90 8.77
C PHE A 66 8.08 19.92 9.81
N SER A 67 6.79 20.20 9.80
CA SER A 67 6.14 21.12 10.72
C SER A 67 5.85 20.41 12.05
N TYR A 68 6.27 21.06 13.14
CA TYR A 68 6.09 20.55 14.50
C TYR A 68 5.22 21.50 15.32
N ASP A 69 4.37 20.94 16.19
CA ASP A 69 3.65 21.76 17.16
C ASP A 69 4.63 22.30 18.20
N LYS A 70 4.40 23.53 18.69
CA LYS A 70 5.22 24.15 19.74
C LYS A 70 5.24 23.32 21.04
N GLN A 71 4.22 22.50 21.27
CA GLN A 71 4.08 21.63 22.43
C GLN A 71 4.59 20.21 22.18
N ASP A 72 5.07 19.89 20.97
CA ASP A 72 5.62 18.58 20.70
C ASP A 72 6.91 18.35 21.51
N THR A 73 6.93 17.20 22.16
CA THR A 73 8.12 16.54 22.72
C THR A 73 8.39 15.28 21.91
N GLU A 74 9.61 14.72 22.01
CA GLU A 74 9.95 13.44 21.34
C GLU A 74 8.92 12.35 21.62
N ALA A 75 8.58 12.13 22.90
CA ALA A 75 7.64 11.10 23.31
C ALA A 75 6.23 11.32 22.74
N THR A 76 5.75 12.56 22.72
CA THR A 76 4.43 12.87 22.16
C THR A 76 4.43 12.73 20.64
N LEU A 77 5.52 13.12 19.97
CA LEU A 77 5.64 13.04 18.52
C LEU A 77 5.78 11.59 18.04
N GLU A 78 6.57 10.77 18.74
CA GLU A 78 6.69 9.33 18.49
C GLU A 78 5.31 8.64 18.63
N ALA A 79 4.59 8.92 19.72
CA ALA A 79 3.25 8.35 19.92
C ALA A 79 2.25 8.77 18.83
N LYS A 80 2.31 10.03 18.37
CA LYS A 80 1.47 10.53 17.27
C LYS A 80 1.81 9.82 15.95
N LEU A 81 3.10 9.67 15.64
CA LEU A 81 3.56 8.97 14.43
C LEU A 81 3.19 7.50 14.44
N ASP A 82 3.39 6.80 15.55
CA ASP A 82 3.01 5.39 15.70
C ASP A 82 1.51 5.20 15.51
N ARG A 83 0.70 6.07 16.12
CA ARG A 83 -0.75 6.04 15.98
C ARG A 83 -1.17 6.34 14.53
N TRP A 84 -0.53 7.29 13.87
CA TRP A 84 -0.78 7.60 12.47
C TRP A 84 -0.40 6.42 11.56
N LEU A 85 0.84 5.91 11.62
CA LEU A 85 1.36 4.80 10.82
C LEU A 85 0.70 3.44 11.14
N SER A 86 0.01 3.30 12.26
CA SER A 86 -0.86 2.14 12.49
C SER A 86 -2.13 2.16 11.63
N GLY A 87 -2.49 3.29 11.04
CA GLY A 87 -3.76 3.52 10.36
C GLY A 87 -4.96 3.71 11.31
N ALA A 88 -4.72 3.77 12.62
CA ALA A 88 -5.78 3.91 13.62
C ALA A 88 -6.37 5.32 13.69
N ASP A 89 -5.59 6.34 13.36
CA ASP A 89 -6.04 7.74 13.37
C ASP A 89 -5.32 8.58 12.28
N PRO A 90 -6.01 8.92 11.17
CA PRO A 90 -5.42 9.71 10.07
C PRO A 90 -5.08 11.15 10.47
N ASN A 91 -5.58 11.62 11.62
CA ASN A 91 -5.38 12.98 12.13
C ASN A 91 -4.42 13.02 13.34
N ALA A 92 -3.79 11.90 13.71
CA ALA A 92 -2.90 11.85 14.87
C ALA A 92 -1.68 12.79 14.75
N ILE A 93 -1.19 13.03 13.53
CA ILE A 93 -0.14 14.02 13.26
C ILE A 93 -0.74 15.29 12.65
N GLY A 94 -0.27 16.44 13.13
CA GLY A 94 -0.70 17.79 12.70
C GLY A 94 0.10 18.34 11.52
N MET A 95 0.55 17.47 10.62
CA MET A 95 1.34 17.85 9.44
C MET A 95 0.45 18.13 8.22
N GLU A 96 0.92 19.02 7.35
CA GLU A 96 0.27 19.37 6.09
C GLU A 96 0.17 18.16 5.14
N PRO A 97 -0.79 18.15 4.19
CA PRO A 97 -0.98 17.00 3.30
C PRO A 97 0.28 16.60 2.51
N ALA A 98 1.09 17.57 2.07
CA ALA A 98 2.33 17.31 1.35
C ALA A 98 3.40 16.64 2.23
N GLU A 99 3.46 17.01 3.52
CA GLU A 99 4.36 16.41 4.49
C GLU A 99 3.97 14.96 4.78
N LYS A 100 2.67 14.70 4.95
CA LYS A 100 2.14 13.33 5.09
C LYS A 100 2.48 12.46 3.89
N GLN A 101 2.38 13.01 2.68
CA GLN A 101 2.80 12.32 1.46
C GLN A 101 4.30 12.00 1.50
N THR A 102 5.16 12.97 1.82
CA THR A 102 6.61 12.75 1.95
C THR A 102 6.95 11.69 3.01
N LEU A 103 6.28 11.69 4.16
CA LEU A 103 6.47 10.64 5.17
C LEU A 103 6.05 9.27 4.65
N PHE A 104 4.96 9.19 3.88
CA PHE A 104 4.54 7.94 3.26
C PHE A 104 5.53 7.45 2.19
N SER A 105 6.15 8.36 1.44
CA SER A 105 7.26 8.06 0.51
C SER A 105 8.42 7.34 1.23
N PHE A 106 8.88 7.91 2.35
CA PHE A 106 9.91 7.28 3.19
C PHE A 106 9.45 5.93 3.77
N TYR A 107 8.21 5.85 4.24
CA TYR A 107 7.62 4.62 4.76
C TYR A 107 7.61 3.50 3.70
N TRP A 108 7.12 3.82 2.50
CA TRP A 108 7.05 2.87 1.40
C TRP A 108 8.45 2.43 0.98
N ALA A 109 9.38 3.36 0.78
CA ALA A 109 10.77 3.04 0.46
C ALA A 109 11.38 2.06 1.49
N ALA A 110 11.18 2.34 2.79
CA ALA A 110 11.65 1.46 3.87
C ALA A 110 10.96 0.09 3.93
N SER A 111 9.69 0.01 3.53
CA SER A 111 9.00 -1.27 3.41
C SER A 111 9.61 -2.16 2.32
N MET A 112 10.18 -1.55 1.28
CA MET A 112 10.77 -2.23 0.13
C MET A 112 12.27 -2.57 0.31
N MET A 113 12.96 -1.90 1.23
CA MET A 113 14.37 -2.16 1.54
C MET A 113 14.59 -3.55 2.17
N PRO A 114 15.76 -4.18 1.95
CA PRO A 114 16.14 -5.43 2.61
C PRO A 114 16.14 -5.30 4.14
N ALA A 115 15.66 -6.30 4.87
CA ALA A 115 15.51 -6.24 6.33
C ALA A 115 16.82 -6.04 7.10
N ASN A 116 17.93 -6.50 6.53
CA ASN A 116 19.28 -6.38 7.04
C ASN A 116 20.08 -5.25 6.36
N GLY A 117 19.40 -4.33 5.66
CA GLY A 117 20.02 -3.19 5.00
C GLY A 117 20.55 -2.15 6.00
N ALA A 118 21.52 -1.35 5.55
CA ALA A 118 22.22 -0.38 6.41
C ALA A 118 21.27 0.62 7.09
N CYS A 119 20.18 1.02 6.43
CA CYS A 119 19.19 1.95 6.97
C CYS A 119 18.53 1.54 8.28
N PHE A 120 18.50 0.24 8.59
CA PHE A 120 17.87 -0.26 9.82
C PHE A 120 18.87 -0.46 10.96
N THR A 121 20.17 -0.26 10.70
CA THR A 121 21.24 -0.34 11.69
C THR A 121 21.80 1.05 11.99
N ASP A 122 22.07 1.82 10.94
CA ASP A 122 22.65 3.16 11.04
C ASP A 122 22.17 4.00 9.85
N MET A 123 21.30 4.97 10.13
CA MET A 123 20.78 5.88 9.11
C MET A 123 21.83 6.84 8.56
N ALA A 124 22.90 7.13 9.31
CA ALA A 124 23.99 7.98 8.85
C ALA A 124 24.94 7.23 7.91
N ASN A 125 24.81 5.91 7.80
CA ASN A 125 25.61 5.12 6.88
C ASN A 125 25.33 5.53 5.42
N PRO A 126 26.36 5.86 4.62
CA PRO A 126 26.17 6.22 3.21
C PRO A 126 25.43 5.17 2.36
N ALA A 127 25.56 3.88 2.73
CA ALA A 127 24.81 2.81 2.09
C ALA A 127 23.30 2.94 2.31
N CYS A 128 22.86 3.49 3.46
CA CYS A 128 21.46 3.79 3.68
C CYS A 128 20.95 4.83 2.67
N GLY A 129 21.65 5.95 2.53
CA GLY A 129 21.29 6.98 1.56
C GLY A 129 21.20 6.45 0.12
N THR A 130 22.06 5.49 -0.23
CA THR A 130 22.04 4.83 -1.55
C THR A 130 20.80 3.95 -1.73
N ASP A 131 20.49 3.08 -0.76
CA ASP A 131 19.32 2.21 -0.80
C ASP A 131 18.01 3.01 -0.78
N LEU A 132 17.94 4.03 0.08
CA LEU A 132 16.77 4.91 0.16
C LEU A 132 16.54 5.65 -1.16
N SER A 133 17.59 6.28 -1.72
CA SER A 133 17.48 7.03 -2.99
C SER A 133 17.04 6.13 -4.14
N LYS A 134 17.51 4.87 -4.17
CA LYS A 134 17.09 3.89 -5.18
C LYS A 134 15.59 3.61 -5.14
N TRP A 135 14.99 3.53 -3.95
CA TRP A 135 13.55 3.30 -3.81
C TRP A 135 12.75 4.58 -4.04
N MET A 136 13.21 5.72 -3.52
CA MET A 136 12.60 7.03 -3.81
C MET A 136 12.55 7.33 -5.33
N ALA A 137 13.60 6.98 -6.08
CA ALA A 137 13.61 7.14 -7.55
C ALA A 137 12.55 6.28 -8.26
N ARG A 138 12.13 5.16 -7.66
CA ARG A 138 11.08 4.30 -8.21
C ARG A 138 9.69 4.87 -7.97
N GLU A 139 9.47 5.50 -6.82
CA GLU A 139 8.26 6.27 -6.57
C GLU A 139 8.09 7.37 -7.62
N LEU A 140 9.15 8.17 -7.87
CA LEU A 140 9.14 9.20 -8.91
C LEU A 140 8.92 8.63 -10.32
N GLY A 141 9.21 7.35 -10.53
CA GLY A 141 8.93 6.62 -11.76
C GLY A 141 7.56 5.95 -11.80
N ASP A 142 6.61 6.35 -10.93
CA ASP A 142 5.27 5.78 -10.80
C ASP A 142 5.28 4.25 -10.62
N ASP A 143 6.19 3.71 -9.79
CA ASP A 143 6.25 2.26 -9.52
C ASP A 143 4.86 1.76 -9.13
N PRO A 144 4.28 0.78 -9.84
CA PRO A 144 2.90 0.36 -9.61
C PRO A 144 2.71 -0.24 -8.21
N ARG A 145 3.78 -0.66 -7.53
CA ARG A 145 3.73 -1.07 -6.11
C ARG A 145 3.57 0.13 -5.18
N PHE A 146 4.20 1.27 -5.49
CA PHE A 146 3.99 2.51 -4.75
C PHE A 146 2.54 2.98 -4.92
N VAL A 147 2.06 3.09 -6.16
CA VAL A 147 0.68 3.55 -6.43
C VAL A 147 -0.35 2.70 -5.71
N ARG A 148 -0.23 1.36 -5.75
CA ARG A 148 -1.14 0.47 -5.01
C ARG A 148 -1.04 0.64 -3.50
N ALA A 149 0.17 0.73 -2.95
CA ALA A 149 0.36 0.93 -1.51
C ALA A 149 -0.20 2.27 -1.05
N TYR A 150 -0.01 3.32 -1.85
CA TYR A 150 -0.53 4.66 -1.58
C TYR A 150 -2.05 4.68 -1.58
N GLU A 151 -2.70 4.12 -2.60
CA GLU A 151 -4.16 4.07 -2.65
C GLU A 151 -4.74 3.24 -1.49
N ALA A 152 -4.09 2.15 -1.10
CA ALA A 152 -4.47 1.38 0.08
C ALA A 152 -4.33 2.18 1.39
N ALA A 153 -3.27 3.01 1.50
CA ALA A 153 -2.96 3.82 2.68
C ALA A 153 -3.70 5.16 2.72
N LYS A 154 -4.27 5.61 1.60
CA LYS A 154 -4.84 6.96 1.45
C LYS A 154 -5.87 7.30 2.50
N LYS A 155 -6.86 6.43 2.70
CA LYS A 155 -7.90 6.65 3.73
C LYS A 155 -7.36 6.40 5.15
N PRO A 156 -6.69 5.28 5.45
CA PRO A 156 -6.16 5.02 6.81
C PRO A 156 -5.19 6.07 7.33
N LEU A 157 -4.38 6.66 6.45
CA LEU A 157 -3.37 7.66 6.82
C LEU A 157 -3.79 9.10 6.49
N GLY A 158 -4.98 9.31 5.92
CA GLY A 158 -5.44 10.65 5.53
C GLY A 158 -4.50 11.34 4.52
N LEU A 159 -3.98 10.57 3.56
CA LEU A 159 -3.10 11.10 2.51
C LEU A 159 -3.90 11.93 1.50
N PRO A 160 -3.28 12.96 0.90
CA PRO A 160 -3.90 13.66 -0.22
C PRO A 160 -4.09 12.71 -1.43
N PRO A 161 -4.87 13.11 -2.45
CA PRO A 161 -4.85 12.42 -3.72
C PRO A 161 -3.45 12.46 -4.36
N LEU A 162 -2.99 11.34 -4.93
CA LEU A 162 -1.82 11.35 -5.80
C LEU A 162 -2.10 12.29 -6.98
N GLN A 163 -1.21 13.24 -7.20
CA GLN A 163 -1.23 14.03 -8.42
C GLN A 163 -0.62 13.18 -9.54
N THR A 164 -1.47 12.43 -10.25
CA THR A 164 -1.05 11.71 -11.45
C THR A 164 -0.75 12.72 -12.56
N GLY A 165 0.50 12.77 -13.05
CA GLY A 165 0.87 13.50 -14.27
C GLY A 165 1.64 14.81 -14.11
N GLY A 166 2.41 14.98 -13.04
CA GLY A 166 3.21 16.20 -12.78
C GLY A 166 4.70 16.08 -13.07
N HIS A 167 5.11 15.37 -14.12
CA HIS A 167 6.50 15.30 -14.58
C HIS A 167 6.63 15.82 -16.01
#